data_AF-A0A090QID4-F1
#
_entry.id   AF-A0A090QID4-F1
#
_cell.length_a   1.000
_cell.length_b   1.000
_cell.length_c   1.000
_cell.angle_alpha   90.00
_cell.angle_beta   90.00
_cell.angle_gamma   90.00
#
_symmetry.space_group_name_H-M   'P 1'
#
loop_
_entity.id
_entity.type
_entity.pdbx_description
1 polymer ?
#
loop_
_entity_poly.entity_id
_entity_poly.type
_entity_poly.pdbx_seq_one_letter_code
_entity_poly.pdbx_strand_id
1 'polypeptide(L)' 'MVSKQLHGRIIKVELEEDDDVWIYELKLIDPNNNIVRVEYEAKTLTILEIKGRGLENIIKVSQ' A
#
# COMPACT_ATOMS: atom_id res chain seq x y z
N MET A 1 -12.72 -1.20 6.66
CA MET A 1 -12.45 -0.77 5.27
C MET A 1 -11.08 -0.12 5.26
N VAL A 2 -10.19 -0.56 4.35
CA VAL A 2 -8.79 -0.12 4.20
C VAL A 2 -8.59 1.40 4.25
N SER A 3 -9.58 2.17 3.81
CA SER A 3 -9.56 3.64 3.82
C SER A 3 -9.43 4.31 5.20
N LYS A 4 -9.68 3.60 6.31
CA LYS A 4 -9.55 4.16 7.67
C LYS A 4 -8.17 3.98 8.30
N GLN A 5 -7.29 3.15 7.74
CA GLN A 5 -5.99 2.81 8.35
C GLN A 5 -4.79 3.54 7.72
N LEU A 6 -4.97 4.20 6.57
CA LEU A 6 -3.89 4.86 5.84
C LEU A 6 -4.22 6.36 5.76
N HIS A 7 -3.35 7.22 6.30
CA HIS A 7 -3.46 8.68 6.16
C HIS A 7 -3.01 9.14 4.75
N GLY A 8 -3.67 8.62 3.72
CA GLY A 8 -3.35 8.91 2.33
C GLY A 8 -4.51 8.59 1.41
N ARG A 9 -4.59 9.27 0.27
CA ARG A 9 -5.60 8.99 -0.75
C ARG A 9 -5.06 7.90 -1.67
N ILE A 10 -5.85 6.85 -1.89
CA ILE A 10 -5.54 5.85 -2.93
C ILE A 10 -5.67 6.55 -4.28
N ILE A 11 -4.59 6.52 -5.06
CA ILE A 11 -4.54 7.12 -6.40
C ILE A 11 -4.53 6.06 -7.50
N LYS A 12 -4.09 4.83 -7.19
CA LYS A 12 -4.07 3.73 -8.13
C LYS A 12 -4.17 2.40 -7.39
N VAL A 13 -4.87 1.45 -8.02
CA VAL A 13 -4.92 0.05 -7.63
C VAL A 13 -4.59 -0.75 -8.88
N GLU A 14 -3.59 -1.61 -8.79
CA GLU A 14 -3.19 -2.53 -9.84
C GLU A 14 -3.22 -3.96 -9.27
N LEU A 15 -3.53 -4.93 -10.13
CA LEU A 15 -3.48 -6.35 -9.82
C LEU A 15 -2.55 -6.97 -10.85
N GLU A 16 -1.47 -7.56 -10.36
CA GLU A 16 -0.43 -8.20 -11.18
C GLU A 16 -0.29 -9.66 -10.75
N GLU A 17 0.11 -10.52 -11.68
CA GLU A 17 0.43 -11.93 -11.41
C GLU A 17 1.94 -12.10 -11.57
N ASP A 18 2.59 -12.64 -10.55
CA ASP A 18 4.02 -12.92 -10.50
C ASP A 18 4.23 -14.33 -9.90
N ASP A 19 4.82 -15.25 -10.67
CA ASP A 19 5.06 -16.65 -10.26
C ASP A 19 3.83 -17.34 -9.60
N ASP A 20 2.67 -17.33 -10.26
CA ASP A 20 1.37 -17.87 -9.78
C ASP A 20 0.84 -17.19 -8.48
N VAL A 21 1.45 -16.09 -8.08
CA VAL A 21 1.03 -15.24 -6.95
C VAL A 21 0.40 -13.97 -7.50
N TRP A 22 -0.85 -13.75 -7.12
CA TRP A 22 -1.55 -12.51 -7.43
C TRP A 22 -1.17 -11.45 -6.40
N ILE A 23 -0.77 -10.26 -6.86
CA ILE A 23 -0.29 -9.17 -6.03
C ILE A 23 -1.15 -7.93 -6.29
N TYR A 24 -1.73 -7.38 -5.22
CA TYR A 24 -2.34 -6.06 -5.23
C TYR A 24 -1.27 -5.01 -4.99
N GLU A 25 -1.08 -4.11 -5.95
CA GLU A 25 -0.29 -2.91 -5.78
C GLU A 25 -1.20 -1.70 -5.52
N LEU A 26 -1.06 -1.13 -4.33
CA LEU A 26 -1.74 0.08 -3.92
C LEU A 26 -0.76 1.25 -3.96
N LYS A 27 -1.07 2.26 -4.78
CA LYS A 27 -0.36 3.55 -4.74
C LYS A 27 -1.18 4.56 -3.94
N LEU A 28 -0.54 5.15 -2.94
CA LEU A 28 -1.08 6.13 -2.01
C LEU A 28 -0.33 7.44 -2.18
N ILE A 29 -1.05 8.55 -2.04
CA ILE A 29 -0.45 9.87 -1.90
C ILE A 29 -0.75 10.43 -0.50
N ASP A 30 0.29 10.85 0.22
CA ASP A 30 0.15 11.54 1.51
C ASP A 30 -0.18 13.04 1.32
N PRO A 31 -0.55 13.76 2.39
CA PRO A 31 -0.81 15.21 2.31
C PRO A 31 0.39 16.07 1.88
N ASN A 32 1.62 15.54 1.96
CA ASN A 32 2.85 16.20 1.53
C ASN A 32 3.23 15.83 0.07
N ASN A 33 2.32 15.20 -0.67
CA ASN A 33 2.52 14.69 -2.03
C ASN A 33 3.59 13.59 -2.17
N ASN A 34 3.93 12.91 -1.08
CA ASN A 34 4.76 11.71 -1.17
C ASN A 34 3.94 10.54 -1.69
N ILE A 35 4.54 9.76 -2.59
CA ILE A 35 3.95 8.54 -3.11
C ILE A 35 4.51 7.35 -2.32
N VAL A 36 3.61 6.50 -1.86
CA VAL A 36 3.92 5.21 -1.24
C VAL A 36 3.23 4.11 -2.03
N ARG A 37 3.98 3.06 -2.31
CA ARG A 37 3.53 1.81 -2.92
C ARG A 37 3.49 0.76 -1.82
N VAL A 38 2.36 0.05 -1.74
CA VAL A 38 2.20 -1.11 -0.88
C VAL A 38 1.78 -2.28 -1.72
N GLU A 39 2.48 -3.39 -1.56
CA GLU A 39 2.19 -4.65 -2.24
C GLU A 39 1.62 -5.64 -1.25
N TYR A 40 0.51 -6.26 -1.64
CA TYR A 40 -0.15 -7.31 -0.86
C TYR A 40 -0.30 -8.58 -1.69
N GLU A 41 -0.06 -9.72 -1.07
CA GLU A 41 -0.48 -11.00 -1.66
C GLU A 41 -2.02 -11.08 -1.64
N ALA A 42 -2.62 -11.33 -2.80
CA ALA A 42 -4.05 -11.15 -2.99
C ALA A 42 -4.91 -12.16 -2.24
N LYS A 43 -4.42 -13.39 -1.98
CA LYS A 43 -5.22 -14.43 -1.30
C LYS A 43 -5.26 -14.20 0.21
N THR A 44 -4.14 -13.82 0.82
CA THR A 44 -4.01 -13.68 2.28
C THR A 44 -4.07 -12.24 2.77
N LEU A 45 -3.93 -11.25 1.86
CA LEU A 45 -3.74 -9.84 2.18
C LEU A 45 -2.51 -9.59 3.07
N THR A 46 -1.50 -10.46 2.98
CA THR A 46 -0.20 -10.26 3.64
C THR A 46 0.56 -9.15 2.92
N ILE A 47 1.12 -8.20 3.66
CA ILE A 47 2.01 -7.18 3.11
C ILE A 47 3.29 -7.87 2.66
N LEU A 48 3.59 -7.79 1.37
CA LEU A 48 4.84 -8.27 0.79
C LEU A 48 5.91 -7.18 0.86
N GLU A 49 5.53 -5.95 0.50
CA GLU A 49 6.47 -4.85 0.41
C GLU A 49 5.81 -3.49 0.66
N ILE A 50 6.58 -2.58 1.26
CA ILE A 50 6.24 -1.16 1.31
C ILE A 50 7.45 -0.36 0.81
N LYS A 51 7.23 0.44 -0.24
CA LYS A 51 8.24 1.32 -0.84
C LYS A 51 7.71 2.75 -0.95
N GLY A 52 8.56 3.73 -0.71
CA GLY A 52 8.18 5.13 -0.88
C GLY A 52 9.00 6.08 -0.01
N ARG A 53 8.66 7.36 -0.08
CA ARG A 53 9.18 8.41 0.81
C ARG A 53 8.12 8.77 1.83
N GLY A 54 8.52 9.19 3.03
CA GLY A 54 7.57 9.57 4.08
C GLY A 54 6.75 8.38 4.61
N LEU A 55 7.34 7.18 4.64
CA LEU A 55 6.67 5.96 5.11
C LEU A 55 6.15 6.11 6.55
N GLU A 56 6.87 6.88 7.37
CA GLU A 56 6.50 7.25 8.73
C GLU A 56 5.17 8.02 8.83
N ASN A 57 4.75 8.70 7.77
CA ASN A 57 3.49 9.47 7.76
C ASN A 57 2.30 8.60 7.35
N ILE A 58 2.54 7.49 6.65
CA ILE A 58 1.49 6.60 6.12
C ILE A 58 1.29 5.37 7.01
N ILE A 59 2.37 4.80 7.54
CA ILE A 59 2.31 3.61 8.39
C ILE A 59 2.16 4.06 9.85
N LYS A 60 0.91 4.14 10.34
CA LYS A 60 0.67 4.07 11.78
C LYS A 60 0.95 2.63 12.22
N VAL A 61 2.20 2.34 12.59
CA VAL A 61 2.46 1.18 13.44
C VAL A 61 1.71 1.47 14.73
N SER A 62 0.61 0.74 14.97
CA SER A 62 -0.15 0.87 16.21
C SER A 62 0.81 0.54 17.35
N GLN A 63 1.11 1.55 18.18
CA GLN A 63 1.37 1.29 19.60
C GLN A 63 0.05 0.84 20.26
#